data_AF-A0A9P5YHC3-F1
#
_entry.id   AF-A0A9P5YHC3-F1
#
_cell.length_a   1.000
_cell.length_b   1.000
_cell.length_c   1.000
_cell.angle_alpha   90.00
_cell.angle_beta   90.00
_cell.angle_gamma   90.00
#
_symmetry.space_group_name_H-M   'P 1'
#
loop_
_entity.id
_entity.type
_entity.pdbx_description
1 polymer ?
#
loop_
_entity_poly.entity_id
_entity_poly.type
_entity_poly.pdbx_seq_one_letter_code
_entity_poly.pdbx_strand_id
1 'polypeptide(L)'
;MANEVKLVAGVATNHGFHQYHYDLDKFQIYLPLSLFTNTNLAAINHESASLTLQKINPTASWNKPPQVLNTEVFEKKHGRETELTHQSWIEAACNFVPFAANTGKDGTSGDWCKCWDQHFGFFESCPDAVNSFPAILELDI
;
A
#
# COMPACT_ATOMS: atom_id res chain seq x y z
N MET A 1 -10.58 -9.32 -20.55
CA MET A 1 -11.85 -9.57 -19.85
C MET A 1 -11.54 -9.45 -18.37
N ALA A 2 -12.09 -8.44 -17.70
CA ALA A 2 -11.86 -8.23 -16.27
C ALA A 2 -12.73 -9.23 -15.50
N ASN A 3 -12.11 -10.07 -14.67
CA ASN A 3 -12.85 -10.95 -13.77
C ASN A 3 -13.36 -10.10 -12.60
N GLU A 4 -14.64 -9.76 -12.62
CA GLU A 4 -15.33 -9.28 -11.42
C GLU A 4 -15.33 -10.40 -10.38
N VAL A 5 -14.72 -10.12 -9.23
CA VAL A 5 -14.67 -11.05 -8.11
C VAL A 5 -15.99 -10.96 -7.34
N LYS A 6 -16.85 -11.97 -7.48
CA LYS A 6 -18.06 -12.12 -6.68
C LYS A 6 -17.70 -12.38 -5.22
N LEU A 7 -18.12 -11.49 -4.32
CA LEU A 7 -18.01 -11.67 -2.88
C LEU A 7 -19.07 -12.71 -2.43
N VAL A 8 -18.62 -13.81 -1.82
CA VAL A 8 -19.49 -14.84 -1.21
C VAL A 8 -19.34 -14.76 0.30
N ALA A 9 -20.47 -14.60 1.01
CA ALA A 9 -20.47 -14.51 2.46
C ALA A 9 -19.98 -15.80 3.11
N GLY A 10 -19.01 -15.69 4.03
CA GLY A 10 -18.50 -16.80 4.84
C GLY A 10 -17.23 -17.48 4.33
N VAL A 11 -16.67 -17.07 3.19
CA VAL A 11 -15.33 -17.49 2.75
C VAL A 11 -14.35 -16.39 3.10
N ALA A 12 -13.26 -16.71 3.81
CA ALA A 12 -12.18 -15.78 4.08
C ALA A 12 -11.51 -15.40 2.76
N THR A 13 -11.97 -14.30 2.19
CA THR A 13 -11.39 -13.65 1.05
C THR A 13 -10.03 -13.11 1.48
N ASN A 14 -8.95 -13.51 0.81
CA ASN A 14 -7.63 -12.84 0.85
C ASN A 14 -7.67 -11.37 0.30
N HIS A 15 -8.76 -10.63 0.54
CA HIS A 15 -9.22 -9.48 -0.26
C HIS A 15 -9.37 -8.20 0.58
N GLY A 16 -8.34 -7.35 0.59
CA GLY A 16 -8.44 -5.96 1.06
C GLY A 16 -7.98 -4.92 0.03
N PHE A 17 -7.15 -5.32 -0.95
CA PHE A 17 -6.43 -4.39 -1.81
C PHE A 17 -6.96 -4.41 -3.24
N HIS A 18 -7.22 -3.22 -3.80
CA HIS A 18 -7.62 -3.05 -5.19
C HIS A 18 -6.47 -3.38 -6.16
N GLN A 19 -6.79 -3.72 -7.41
CA GLN A 19 -5.82 -4.00 -8.50
C GLN A 19 -4.75 -2.90 -8.66
N TYR A 20 -5.08 -1.65 -8.31
CA TYR A 20 -4.14 -0.53 -8.35
C TYR A 20 -2.90 -0.75 -7.47
N HIS A 21 -3.03 -1.38 -6.30
CA HIS A 21 -1.88 -1.68 -5.45
C HIS A 21 -0.94 -2.68 -6.13
N TYR A 22 -1.51 -3.75 -6.70
CA TYR A 22 -0.76 -4.77 -7.41
C TYR A 22 -0.12 -4.24 -8.70
N ASP A 23 -0.78 -3.33 -9.41
CA ASP A 23 -0.22 -2.71 -10.61
C ASP A 23 0.98 -1.81 -10.25
N LEU A 24 0.87 -1.00 -9.19
CA LEU A 24 1.99 -0.20 -8.70
C LEU A 24 3.19 -1.07 -8.32
N ASP A 25 2.97 -2.13 -7.53
CA ASP A 25 4.00 -3.11 -7.14
C ASP A 25 4.64 -3.78 -8.37
N LYS A 26 3.82 -4.31 -9.27
CA LYS A 26 4.26 -4.99 -10.50
C LYS A 26 5.13 -4.10 -11.39
N PHE A 27 4.80 -2.82 -11.48
CA PHE A 27 5.56 -1.86 -12.28
C PHE A 27 6.69 -1.16 -11.51
N GLN A 28 6.98 -1.63 -10.29
CA GLN A 28 8.04 -1.09 -9.43
C GLN A 28 7.89 0.42 -9.18
N ILE A 29 6.65 0.86 -9.03
CA ILE A 29 6.32 2.24 -8.69
C ILE A 29 6.22 2.32 -7.17
N TYR A 30 6.77 3.40 -6.61
CA TYR A 30 6.67 3.68 -5.18
C TYR A 30 5.23 3.58 -4.70
N LEU A 31 5.04 2.88 -3.57
CA LEU A 31 3.77 2.62 -2.92
C LEU A 31 3.75 3.37 -1.59
N PRO A 32 3.24 4.61 -1.54
CA PRO A 32 3.14 5.35 -0.29
C PRO A 32 2.32 4.56 0.73
N LEU A 33 2.79 4.52 1.98
CA LEU A 33 2.11 3.86 3.10
C LEU A 33 0.72 4.48 3.33
N SER A 34 0.53 5.76 2.98
CA SER A 34 -0.78 6.42 3.01
C SER A 34 -1.87 5.67 2.24
N LEU A 35 -1.54 4.92 1.18
CA LEU A 35 -2.48 4.08 0.42
C LEU A 35 -3.08 2.95 1.27
N PHE A 36 -2.36 2.51 2.31
CA PHE A 36 -2.69 1.35 3.13
C PHE A 36 -3.45 1.70 4.40
N THR A 37 -3.77 2.98 4.63
CA THR A 37 -4.75 3.33 5.67
C THR A 37 -6.13 2.78 5.31
N ASN A 38 -6.91 2.32 6.29
CA ASN A 38 -8.25 1.77 6.08
C ASN A 38 -9.16 2.74 5.33
N THR A 39 -9.05 4.04 5.63
CA THR A 39 -9.79 5.10 4.90
C THR A 39 -9.42 5.13 3.42
N ASN A 40 -8.13 5.07 3.09
CA ASN A 40 -7.69 5.13 1.70
C ASN A 40 -7.91 3.80 0.97
N LEU A 41 -7.80 2.66 1.65
CA LEU A 41 -8.21 1.36 1.12
C LEU A 41 -9.70 1.36 0.76
N ALA A 42 -10.56 1.89 1.64
CA ALA A 42 -11.98 2.04 1.36
C ALA A 42 -12.23 2.97 0.17
N ALA A 43 -11.58 4.14 0.13
CA ALA A 43 -11.69 5.07 -0.99
C ALA A 43 -11.27 4.43 -2.31
N ILE A 44 -10.15 3.71 -2.34
CA ILE A 44 -9.68 3.02 -3.54
C ILE A 44 -10.64 1.93 -3.97
N ASN A 45 -11.17 1.14 -3.03
CA ASN A 45 -12.08 0.04 -3.36
C ASN A 45 -13.47 0.53 -3.83
N HIS A 46 -13.98 1.63 -3.28
CA HIS A 46 -15.33 2.14 -3.58
C HIS A 46 -15.36 3.19 -4.69
N GLU A 47 -14.30 4.01 -4.81
CA GLU A 47 -14.25 5.15 -5.74
C GLU A 47 -13.29 4.90 -6.92
N SER A 48 -12.84 3.66 -7.14
CA SER A 48 -11.80 3.29 -8.12
C SER A 48 -12.00 3.88 -9.52
N ALA A 49 -13.25 3.95 -9.99
CA ALA A 49 -13.63 4.49 -11.30
C ALA A 49 -13.42 6.01 -11.44
N SER A 50 -13.37 6.74 -10.33
CA SER A 50 -13.15 8.19 -10.29
C SER A 50 -11.70 8.59 -10.03
N LEU A 51 -10.85 7.62 -9.68
CA LEU A 51 -9.45 7.88 -9.38
C LEU A 51 -8.65 8.20 -10.63
N THR A 52 -7.72 9.15 -10.50
CA THR A 52 -6.87 9.57 -11.60
C THR A 52 -5.80 8.53 -11.87
N LEU A 53 -5.75 8.04 -13.11
CA LEU A 53 -4.73 7.12 -13.58
C LEU A 53 -3.73 7.85 -14.49
N GLN A 54 -2.47 7.47 -14.39
CA GLN A 54 -1.40 7.95 -15.26
C GLN A 54 -0.90 6.83 -16.17
N LYS A 55 -0.52 7.18 -17.39
CA LYS A 55 0.18 6.27 -18.29
C LYS A 55 1.63 6.20 -17.90
N ILE A 56 2.17 5.00 -17.87
CA ILE A 56 3.60 4.77 -17.64
C ILE A 56 4.22 4.14 -18.89
N ASN A 57 5.51 4.39 -19.07
CA ASN A 57 6.31 3.73 -20.10
C ASN A 57 7.15 2.64 -19.43
N PRO A 58 6.68 1.39 -19.38
CA PRO A 58 7.46 0.30 -18.84
C PRO A 58 8.71 0.09 -19.70
N THR A 59 9.80 -0.36 -19.06
CA THR A 59 11.08 -0.70 -19.70
C THR A 59 10.98 -1.86 -20.70
N ALA A 60 9.90 -2.65 -20.63
CA ALA A 60 9.64 -3.76 -21.55
C ALA A 60 8.82 -3.33 -22.78
N SER A 61 8.94 -4.10 -23.86
CA SER A 61 8.26 -3.90 -25.15
C SER A 61 6.75 -4.16 -25.06
N TRP A 62 6.01 -3.31 -24.37
CA TRP A 62 4.56 -3.39 -24.30
C TRP A 62 3.92 -2.76 -25.53
N ASN A 63 2.94 -3.45 -26.12
CA ASN A 63 2.22 -2.95 -27.29
C ASN A 63 1.39 -1.67 -27.00
N LYS A 64 1.05 -1.42 -25.73
CA LYS A 64 0.40 -0.20 -25.25
C LYS A 64 0.95 0.17 -23.87
N PRO A 65 1.17 1.47 -23.58
CA PRO A 65 1.57 1.91 -22.25
C PRO A 65 0.46 1.60 -21.25
N PRO A 66 0.76 0.84 -20.17
CA PRO A 66 -0.20 0.56 -19.10
C PRO A 66 -0.57 1.83 -18.34
N GLN A 67 -1.72 1.77 -17.67
CA GLN A 67 -2.21 2.83 -16.79
C GLN A 67 -2.18 2.33 -15.35
N VAL A 68 -1.72 3.18 -14.45
CA VAL A 68 -1.62 2.90 -13.01
C VAL A 68 -2.18 4.07 -12.22
N LEU A 69 -2.48 3.85 -10.94
CA LEU A 69 -2.91 4.93 -10.05
C LEU A 69 -1.87 6.06 -10.03
N ASN A 70 -2.33 7.29 -10.17
CA ASN A 70 -1.48 8.46 -9.95
C ASN A 70 -1.43 8.71 -8.43
N THR A 71 -0.37 8.25 -7.78
CA THR A 71 -0.18 8.33 -6.33
C THR A 71 -0.08 9.78 -5.84
N GLU A 72 0.59 10.67 -6.58
CA GLU A 72 0.71 12.09 -6.23
C GLU A 72 -0.66 12.80 -6.21
N VAL A 73 -1.48 12.57 -7.24
CA VAL A 73 -2.84 13.14 -7.30
C VAL A 73 -3.73 12.53 -6.22
N PHE A 74 -3.56 11.23 -5.95
CA PHE A 74 -4.31 10.54 -4.90
C PHE A 74 -3.98 11.14 -3.53
N GLU A 75 -2.71 11.21 -3.14
CA GLU A 75 -2.27 11.75 -1.85
C GLU A 75 -2.64 13.23 -1.67
N LYS A 76 -2.61 14.03 -2.74
CA LYS A 76 -3.10 15.41 -2.69
C LYS A 76 -4.58 15.51 -2.29
N LYS A 77 -5.39 14.51 -2.63
CA LYS A 77 -6.83 14.48 -2.30
C LYS A 77 -7.11 13.75 -0.98
N HIS A 78 -6.35 12.70 -0.68
CA HIS A 78 -6.66 11.73 0.38
C HIS A 78 -5.67 11.74 1.55
N GLY A 79 -4.73 12.70 1.56
CA GLY A 79 -3.70 12.85 2.59
C GLY A 79 -2.38 12.24 2.15
N ARG A 80 -1.28 12.89 2.53
CA ARG A 80 0.08 12.46 2.20
C ARG A 80 0.64 11.52 3.25
N GLU A 81 1.57 10.67 2.85
CA GLU A 81 2.36 9.83 3.76
C GLU A 81 3.07 10.66 4.84
N THR A 82 3.62 11.81 4.49
CA THR A 82 4.26 12.76 5.42
C THR A 82 3.30 13.37 6.45
N GLU A 83 1.99 13.24 6.25
CA GLU A 83 0.95 13.78 7.12
C GLU A 83 0.29 12.70 7.98
N LEU A 84 0.75 11.44 7.88
CA LEU A 84 0.25 10.37 8.71
C LEU A 84 0.46 10.72 10.18
N THR A 85 -0.52 10.38 11.00
CA THR A 85 -0.34 10.35 12.45
C THR A 85 0.33 9.03 12.84
N HIS A 86 0.93 8.96 14.03
CA HIS A 86 1.51 7.72 14.55
C HIS A 86 0.52 6.54 14.48
N GLN A 87 -0.73 6.77 14.87
CA GLN A 87 -1.76 5.74 14.83
C GLN A 87 -2.10 5.31 13.39
N SER A 88 -2.23 6.27 12.47
CA SER A 88 -2.51 5.98 11.06
C SER A 88 -1.36 5.26 10.37
N TRP A 89 -0.12 5.55 10.77
CA TRP A 89 1.07 4.86 10.27
C TRP A 89 1.13 3.41 10.75
N ILE A 90 0.85 3.14 12.04
CA ILE A 90 0.76 1.76 12.56
C ILE A 90 -0.31 0.97 11.81
N GLU A 91 -1.49 1.56 11.65
CA GLU A 91 -2.60 0.95 10.91
C GLU A 91 -2.18 0.62 9.47
N ALA A 92 -1.56 1.58 8.79
CA ALA A 92 -1.13 1.40 7.42
C ALA A 92 0.00 0.35 7.28
N ALA A 93 0.95 0.32 8.22
CA ALA A 93 1.99 -0.70 8.30
C ALA A 93 1.40 -2.10 8.47
N CYS A 94 0.44 -2.26 9.37
CA CYS A 94 -0.28 -3.53 9.58
C CYS A 94 -1.00 -4.04 8.33
N ASN A 95 -1.44 -3.14 7.44
CA ASN A 95 -2.02 -3.49 6.14
C ASN A 95 -0.95 -3.74 5.07
N PHE A 96 0.13 -2.97 5.07
CA PHE A 96 1.21 -3.05 4.09
C PHE A 96 2.01 -4.35 4.20
N VAL A 97 2.38 -4.77 5.41
CA VAL A 97 3.23 -5.96 5.60
C VAL A 97 2.59 -7.22 4.99
N PRO A 98 1.30 -7.55 5.25
CA PRO A 98 0.65 -8.68 4.59
C PRO A 98 0.53 -8.52 3.08
N PHE A 99 0.28 -7.30 2.58
CA PHE A 99 0.23 -7.05 1.14
C PHE A 99 1.57 -7.41 0.49
N ALA A 100 2.65 -6.87 1.02
CA ALA A 100 3.95 -7.00 0.41
C ALA A 100 4.58 -8.38 0.67
N ALA A 101 4.22 -9.06 1.76
CA ALA A 101 4.47 -10.48 1.94
C ALA A 101 3.81 -11.32 0.84
N ASN A 102 2.57 -11.00 0.44
CA ASN A 102 1.86 -11.75 -0.61
C ASN A 102 2.40 -11.49 -2.03
N THR A 103 2.99 -10.32 -2.29
CA THR A 103 3.61 -10.01 -3.60
C THR A 103 5.09 -10.39 -3.67
N GLY A 104 5.75 -10.54 -2.52
CA GLY A 104 7.16 -10.95 -2.41
C GLY A 104 7.43 -12.39 -2.86
N LYS A 105 8.69 -12.66 -3.26
CA LYS A 105 9.12 -13.97 -3.80
C LYS A 105 8.90 -15.18 -2.88
N ASP A 106 8.89 -14.96 -1.56
CA ASP A 106 8.87 -16.02 -0.54
C ASP A 106 7.62 -15.97 0.36
N GLY A 107 6.62 -15.18 -0.01
CA GLY A 107 5.37 -15.09 0.74
C GLY A 107 5.53 -14.51 2.15
N THR A 108 4.57 -14.87 3.02
CA THR A 108 4.58 -14.56 4.47
C THR A 108 5.66 -15.29 5.27
N SER A 109 6.34 -16.26 4.66
CA SER A 109 7.47 -16.98 5.26
C SER A 109 8.83 -16.38 4.94
N GLY A 110 8.88 -15.39 4.04
CA GLY A 110 10.12 -14.79 3.56
C GLY A 110 10.84 -13.95 4.61
N ASP A 111 12.17 -13.88 4.50
CA ASP A 111 13.00 -13.02 5.34
C ASP A 111 12.66 -11.53 5.18
N TRP A 112 12.07 -11.18 4.04
CA TRP A 112 11.55 -9.83 3.77
C TRP A 112 10.37 -9.47 4.70
N CYS A 113 9.42 -10.38 4.94
CA CYS A 113 8.31 -10.15 5.87
C CYS A 113 8.84 -9.93 7.29
N LYS A 114 9.79 -10.76 7.73
CA LYS A 114 10.43 -10.62 9.06
C LYS A 114 11.19 -9.30 9.20
N CYS A 115 11.85 -8.85 8.14
CA CYS A 115 12.57 -7.58 8.12
C CYS A 115 11.61 -6.41 8.37
N TRP A 116 10.44 -6.40 7.73
CA TRP A 116 9.44 -5.37 7.93
C TRP A 116 8.73 -5.47 9.28
N ASP A 117 8.37 -6.68 9.74
CA ASP A 117 7.83 -6.88 11.09
C ASP A 117 8.81 -6.38 12.16
N GLN A 118 10.12 -6.59 11.96
CA GLN A 118 11.15 -6.09 12.86
C GLN A 118 11.31 -4.56 12.77
N HIS A 119 11.24 -3.98 11.56
CA HIS A 119 11.32 -2.53 11.35
C HIS A 119 10.14 -1.82 12.01
N PHE A 120 8.90 -2.23 11.71
CA PHE A 120 7.70 -1.66 12.32
C PHE A 120 7.62 -1.97 13.83
N GLY A 121 7.94 -3.20 14.23
CA GLY A 121 7.95 -3.62 15.64
C GLY A 121 9.01 -2.89 16.48
N PHE A 122 10.13 -2.47 15.88
CA PHE A 122 11.11 -1.61 16.57
C PHE A 122 10.47 -0.29 17.00
N PHE A 123 9.71 0.36 16.10
CA PHE A 123 9.07 1.63 16.41
C PHE A 123 7.95 1.50 17.43
N GLU A 124 7.16 0.42 17.40
CA GLU A 124 6.17 0.13 18.46
C GLU A 124 6.83 -0.10 19.83
N SER A 125 8.04 -0.69 19.84
CA SER A 125 8.79 -0.94 21.08
C SER A 125 9.52 0.29 21.64
N CYS A 126 9.52 1.41 20.91
CA CYS A 126 10.22 2.62 21.32
C CYS A 126 9.50 3.26 22.53
N PRO A 127 10.19 3.50 23.67
CA PRO A 127 9.57 4.01 24.90
C PRO A 127 8.84 5.35 24.74
N ASP A 128 9.19 6.12 23.71
CA ASP A 128 8.56 7.38 23.36
C ASP A 128 8.23 7.48 21.86
N ALA A 129 7.67 6.38 21.32
CA ALA A 129 7.34 6.25 19.90
C ALA A 129 6.51 7.43 19.37
N VAL A 130 5.54 7.91 20.16
CA VAL A 130 4.66 9.03 19.76
C VAL A 130 5.43 10.34 19.61
N ASN A 131 6.30 10.71 20.56
CA ASN A 131 7.06 11.96 20.44
C ASN A 131 8.20 11.85 19.42
N SER A 132 8.73 10.64 19.22
CA SER A 132 9.77 10.36 18.23
C SER A 132 9.21 10.18 16.82
N PHE A 133 7.89 10.02 16.68
CA PHE A 133 7.24 9.68 15.43
C PHE A 133 7.54 10.64 14.26
N PRO A 134 7.61 11.97 14.44
CA PRO A 134 8.00 12.86 13.34
C PRO A 134 9.36 12.50 12.73
N ALA A 135 10.34 12.15 13.58
CA ALA A 135 11.67 11.74 13.12
C ALA A 135 11.66 10.33 12.52
N ILE A 136 10.79 9.44 13.01
CA ILE A 136 10.58 8.10 12.46
C ILE A 136 10.00 8.21 11.04
N LEU A 137 8.99 9.04 10.86
CA LEU A 137 8.33 9.26 9.57
C LEU A 137 9.29 9.85 8.54
N GLU A 138 10.20 10.74 8.96
CA GLU A 138 11.27 11.27 8.07
C GLU A 138 12.31 10.21 7.64
N LEU A 139 12.51 9.15 8.42
CA LEU A 139 13.46 8.07 8.08
C LEU A 139 12.83 6.97 7.21
N ASP A 140 11.50 6.89 7.19
CA ASP A 140 10.72 5.84 6.52
C ASP A 140 10.34 6.23 5.07
N ILE A 141 10.33 7.54 4.75
CA ILE A 141 10.00 8.14 3.44
C ILE A 141 11.28 8.46 2.65
#